data_AF-A0A0F8ZPQ6-F1
#
_entry.id   AF-A0A0F8ZPQ6-F1
#
_cell.length_a   1.000
_cell.length_b   1.000
_cell.length_c   1.000
_cell.angle_alpha   90.00
_cell.angle_beta   90.00
_cell.angle_gamma   90.00
#
_symmetry.space_group_name_H-M   'P 1'
#
loop_
_entity.id
_entity.type
_entity.pdbx_description
1 polymer ?
#
loop_
_entity_poly.entity_id
_entity_poly.type
_entity_poly.pdbx_seq_one_letter_code
_entity_poly.pdbx_strand_id
1 'polypeptide(L)'
;RIYRNRLSHDFILEKELDFLKLDLQYNRNTGRFTAQYLFDELGHYDYLVYKKKSKGGCWLSQKGCSGRINVIPDMSGEIILEIFPDIHGHTRVYWKDRTGHPGLVYNENGEVIRLGRFSDITAHLKDLKNRYRITSIYLLGVQKRGSNREDWTPEATSPSPFSPVSLSEIEPSLGGEKEFKELVKKAHTIGVKIIVDMIPHINRKSSDVPDDYVVKCYDDGGNLVERASTDGRYGSWNDGKLLNYRKFEVWEYIARSILTLIEKYDIDGIRFDSSHAVPIMMKKNNYPYFYGTKRSHEEMVEGTIIVNDREDDHFITTGYFDSACSEIISSPFHYYSMLAIQRKLREKNKSFFINIAECYWGHERFLARTGIVPYNS
;
A
#
# COMPACT_ATOMS: atom_id res chain seq x y z
N ARG A 1 -24.52 -17.24 5.93
CA ARG A 1 -23.43 -17.35 6.92
C ARG A 1 -22.44 -16.24 6.62
N ILE A 2 -21.98 -15.51 7.63
CA ILE A 2 -20.97 -14.47 7.52
C ILE A 2 -19.75 -14.93 8.32
N TYR A 3 -18.64 -15.20 7.64
CA TYR A 3 -17.40 -15.70 8.19
C TYR A 3 -16.53 -14.54 8.66
N ARG A 4 -15.94 -14.72 9.85
CA ARG A 4 -15.04 -13.76 10.47
C ARG A 4 -13.63 -14.34 10.43
N ASN A 5 -12.67 -13.57 9.95
CA ASN A 5 -11.28 -14.00 10.01
C ASN A 5 -10.68 -13.73 11.40
N ARG A 6 -10.89 -14.61 12.39
CA ARG A 6 -10.35 -14.48 13.77
C ARG A 6 -8.99 -15.16 14.00
N LEU A 7 -8.22 -15.36 12.94
CA LEU A 7 -6.98 -16.12 13.03
C LEU A 7 -5.93 -15.51 13.96
N SER A 8 -5.27 -16.39 14.71
CA SER A 8 -4.00 -16.17 15.40
C SER A 8 -2.82 -16.92 14.76
N HIS A 9 -3.07 -17.75 13.74
CA HIS A 9 -2.07 -18.59 13.05
C HIS A 9 -2.36 -18.68 11.54
N ASP A 10 -1.43 -19.25 10.76
CA ASP A 10 -1.39 -19.11 9.29
C ASP A 10 -2.40 -19.97 8.50
N PHE A 11 -2.98 -21.01 9.09
CA PHE A 11 -3.93 -21.92 8.42
C PHE A 11 -5.22 -22.09 9.23
N ILE A 12 -6.35 -22.31 8.52
CA ILE A 12 -7.67 -22.54 9.10
C ILE A 12 -8.07 -23.99 8.91
N LEU A 13 -8.38 -24.69 10.00
CA LEU A 13 -9.10 -25.95 9.94
C LEU A 13 -10.61 -25.68 9.86
N GLU A 14 -11.37 -26.55 9.19
CA GLU A 14 -12.83 -26.34 9.04
C GLU A 14 -13.55 -26.13 10.39
N LYS A 15 -13.09 -26.83 11.44
CA LYS A 15 -13.61 -26.70 12.82
C LYS A 15 -13.36 -25.34 13.47
N GLU A 16 -12.43 -24.55 12.93
CA GLU A 16 -12.03 -23.23 13.43
C GLU A 16 -12.72 -22.09 12.68
N LEU A 17 -13.55 -22.42 11.68
CA LEU A 17 -14.34 -21.42 10.96
C LEU A 17 -15.33 -20.74 11.91
N ASP A 18 -15.03 -19.50 12.28
CA ASP A 18 -15.95 -18.63 12.99
C ASP A 18 -16.92 -17.99 11.99
N PHE A 19 -18.22 -18.18 12.19
CA PHE A 19 -19.23 -17.55 11.36
C PHE A 19 -20.54 -17.28 12.10
N LEU A 20 -21.11 -16.13 11.77
CA LEU A 20 -22.48 -15.77 12.13
C LEU A 20 -23.48 -16.46 11.20
N LYS A 21 -24.55 -17.01 11.78
CA LYS A 21 -25.71 -17.51 11.04
C LYS A 21 -26.79 -16.43 11.02
N LEU A 22 -27.29 -16.14 9.83
CA LEU A 22 -28.42 -15.25 9.60
C LEU A 22 -29.45 -16.03 8.80
N ASP A 23 -30.67 -16.10 9.31
CA ASP A 23 -31.78 -16.72 8.61
C ASP A 23 -32.31 -15.75 7.55
N LEU A 24 -32.42 -16.24 6.32
CA LEU A 24 -32.93 -15.45 5.21
C LEU A 24 -34.46 -15.48 5.21
N GLN A 25 -35.08 -14.31 5.14
CA GLN A 25 -36.52 -14.15 5.05
C GLN A 25 -36.94 -13.96 3.59
N TYR A 26 -37.97 -14.68 3.16
CA TYR A 26 -38.52 -14.55 1.82
C TYR A 26 -39.40 -13.30 1.71
N ASN A 27 -38.99 -12.36 0.85
CA ASN A 27 -39.78 -11.18 0.51
C ASN A 27 -40.67 -11.50 -0.70
N ARG A 28 -41.99 -11.58 -0.46
CA ARG A 28 -42.99 -11.89 -1.51
C ARG A 28 -43.07 -10.84 -2.62
N ASN A 29 -42.80 -9.57 -2.31
CA ASN A 29 -42.92 -8.48 -3.28
C ASN A 29 -41.76 -8.47 -4.28
N THR A 30 -40.57 -8.85 -3.84
CA THR A 30 -39.36 -8.89 -4.70
C THR A 30 -39.03 -10.29 -5.20
N GLY A 31 -39.65 -11.33 -4.63
CA GLY A 31 -39.32 -12.73 -4.88
C GLY A 31 -37.94 -13.15 -4.38
N ARG A 32 -37.31 -12.36 -3.49
CA ARG A 32 -35.93 -12.58 -3.02
C ARG A 32 -35.87 -12.97 -1.56
N PHE A 33 -34.84 -13.73 -1.21
CA PHE A 33 -34.46 -14.00 0.17
C PHE A 33 -33.52 -12.90 0.67
N THR A 34 -33.80 -12.33 1.84
CA THR A 34 -33.06 -11.18 2.40
C THR A 34 -32.75 -11.37 3.87
N ALA A 35 -31.64 -10.82 4.33
CA ALA A 35 -31.30 -10.63 5.74
C ALA A 35 -30.58 -9.28 5.90
N GLN A 36 -30.60 -8.74 7.11
CA GLN A 36 -29.90 -7.50 7.46
C GLN A 36 -28.98 -7.77 8.64
N TYR A 37 -27.82 -7.13 8.63
CA TYR A 37 -26.84 -7.20 9.70
C TYR A 37 -26.06 -5.90 9.76
N LEU A 38 -25.90 -5.34 10.96
CA LEU A 38 -25.08 -4.17 11.21
C LEU A 38 -23.69 -4.64 11.66
N PHE A 39 -22.65 -4.16 10.99
CA PHE A 39 -21.26 -4.44 11.36
C PHE A 39 -20.78 -3.37 12.33
N ASP A 40 -20.28 -3.80 13.48
CA ASP A 40 -19.75 -3.00 14.57
C ASP A 40 -18.22 -3.06 14.68
N GLU A 41 -17.60 -4.02 13.99
CA GLU A 41 -16.16 -4.22 13.92
C GLU A 41 -15.65 -3.96 12.49
N LEU A 42 -14.51 -3.28 12.38
CA LEU A 42 -13.80 -3.13 11.11
C LEU A 42 -13.22 -4.47 10.63
N GLY A 43 -13.11 -4.62 9.32
CA GLY A 43 -12.33 -5.69 8.71
C GLY A 43 -13.01 -6.37 7.53
N HIS A 44 -12.48 -7.53 7.18
CA HIS A 44 -12.91 -8.31 6.02
C HIS A 44 -13.73 -9.52 6.46
N TYR A 45 -14.90 -9.66 5.85
CA TYR A 45 -15.83 -10.75 6.08
C TYR A 45 -16.15 -11.41 4.75
N ASP A 46 -16.29 -12.73 4.78
CA ASP A 46 -16.78 -13.48 3.63
C ASP A 46 -18.18 -14.01 3.94
N TYR A 47 -19.07 -14.02 2.96
CA TYR A 47 -20.40 -14.58 3.14
C TYR A 47 -20.69 -15.67 2.13
N LEU A 48 -21.54 -16.60 2.53
CA LEU A 48 -22.21 -17.52 1.62
C LEU A 48 -23.64 -17.81 2.07
N VAL A 49 -24.47 -18.17 1.10
CA VAL A 49 -25.82 -18.67 1.29
C VAL A 49 -25.76 -20.18 1.47
N TYR A 50 -26.22 -20.63 2.62
CA TYR A 50 -26.22 -22.03 3.02
C TYR A 50 -27.65 -22.56 2.99
N LYS A 51 -27.91 -23.61 2.20
CA LYS A 51 -29.21 -24.28 2.19
C LYS A 51 -29.16 -25.51 3.09
N LYS A 52 -29.92 -25.47 4.18
CA LYS A 52 -30.14 -26.63 5.04
C LYS A 52 -31.04 -27.65 4.32
N LYS A 53 -30.72 -28.93 4.41
CA LYS A 53 -31.54 -30.03 3.89
C LYS A 53 -31.96 -30.94 5.05
N SER A 54 -32.89 -31.87 4.81
CA SER A 54 -33.31 -32.86 5.81
C SER A 54 -32.15 -33.72 6.32
N LYS A 55 -31.15 -33.99 5.48
CA LYS A 55 -29.84 -34.53 5.86
C LYS A 55 -28.74 -33.61 5.36
N GLY A 56 -27.99 -33.00 6.28
CA GLY A 56 -26.89 -32.08 5.98
C GLY A 56 -27.33 -30.73 5.41
N GLY A 57 -26.54 -30.22 4.47
CA GLY A 57 -26.82 -28.99 3.74
C GLY A 57 -25.74 -28.74 2.71
N CYS A 58 -25.90 -27.70 1.91
CA CYS A 58 -24.94 -27.35 0.88
C CYS A 58 -24.81 -25.83 0.73
N TRP A 59 -23.66 -25.40 0.23
CA TRP A 59 -23.44 -24.02 -0.17
C TRP A 59 -24.08 -23.82 -1.54
N LEU A 60 -24.71 -22.68 -1.75
CA LEU A 60 -25.24 -22.32 -3.07
C LEU A 60 -24.13 -21.62 -3.87
N SER A 61 -23.86 -22.11 -5.08
CA SER A 61 -22.82 -21.60 -5.99
C SER A 61 -23.34 -20.59 -7.03
N GLN A 62 -24.60 -20.20 -6.91
CA GLN A 62 -25.23 -19.25 -7.83
C GLN A 62 -24.67 -17.84 -7.65
N LYS A 63 -24.71 -17.03 -8.71
CA LYS A 63 -24.25 -15.63 -8.66
C LYS A 63 -24.98 -14.88 -7.53
N GLY A 64 -24.22 -14.19 -6.69
CA GLY A 64 -24.74 -13.43 -5.54
C GLY A 64 -24.96 -14.26 -4.27
N CYS A 65 -24.79 -15.59 -4.32
CA CYS A 65 -24.88 -16.45 -3.13
C CYS A 65 -23.60 -16.49 -2.30
N SER A 66 -22.51 -15.86 -2.73
CA SER A 66 -21.32 -15.66 -1.94
C SER A 66 -20.64 -14.35 -2.33
N GLY A 67 -19.77 -13.87 -1.46
CA GLY A 67 -18.99 -12.67 -1.73
C GLY A 67 -18.24 -12.21 -0.49
N ARG A 68 -17.63 -11.04 -0.63
CA ARG A 68 -16.88 -10.37 0.43
C ARG A 68 -17.55 -9.08 0.84
N ILE A 69 -17.43 -8.76 2.12
CA ILE A 69 -17.86 -7.51 2.73
C ILE A 69 -16.63 -6.90 3.39
N ASN A 70 -16.26 -5.70 2.96
CA ASN A 70 -15.20 -4.91 3.57
C ASN A 70 -15.85 -3.85 4.44
N VAL A 71 -15.64 -3.92 5.75
CA VAL A 71 -16.11 -2.92 6.72
C VAL A 71 -14.95 -1.98 7.00
N ILE A 72 -15.05 -0.77 6.49
CA ILE A 72 -14.06 0.30 6.65
C ILE A 72 -14.62 1.39 7.58
N PRO A 73 -13.77 2.27 8.15
CA PRO A 73 -14.25 3.42 8.90
C PRO A 73 -15.22 4.28 8.10
N ASP A 74 -16.13 4.95 8.79
CA ASP A 74 -16.93 6.01 8.17
C ASP A 74 -16.01 7.15 7.76
N MET A 75 -15.98 7.44 6.47
CA MET A 75 -15.14 8.47 5.86
C MET A 75 -15.87 9.80 5.69
N SER A 76 -17.14 9.86 6.08
CA SER A 76 -17.97 11.05 5.93
C SER A 76 -17.38 12.22 6.72
N GLY A 77 -17.01 13.29 6.03
CA GLY A 77 -16.45 14.49 6.64
C GLY A 77 -14.96 14.39 7.01
N GLU A 78 -14.27 13.30 6.65
CA GLU A 78 -12.82 13.23 6.75
C GLU A 78 -12.17 14.17 5.73
N ILE A 79 -11.25 15.03 6.19
CA ILE A 79 -10.46 15.95 5.37
C ILE A 79 -8.99 15.62 5.57
N ILE A 80 -8.37 15.07 4.53
CA ILE A 80 -6.97 14.63 4.54
C ILE A 80 -6.12 15.71 3.87
N LEU A 81 -5.14 16.25 4.60
CA LEU A 81 -4.14 17.15 4.03
C LEU A 81 -2.86 16.38 3.72
N GLU A 82 -2.49 16.33 2.45
CA GLU A 82 -1.19 15.84 2.02
C GLU A 82 -0.08 16.84 2.38
N ILE A 83 1.00 16.32 2.94
CA ILE A 83 2.18 17.10 3.33
C ILE A 83 3.43 16.33 2.92
N PHE A 84 4.28 17.01 2.17
CA PHE A 84 5.64 16.61 1.90
C PHE A 84 6.52 17.24 2.99
N PRO A 85 7.11 16.45 3.91
CA PRO A 85 7.76 17.01 5.10
C PRO A 85 8.95 17.92 4.78
N ASP A 86 9.72 17.59 3.75
CA ASP A 86 10.91 18.34 3.30
C ASP A 86 10.58 19.71 2.70
N ILE A 87 9.40 19.87 2.08
CA ILE A 87 8.93 21.14 1.53
C ILE A 87 7.82 21.81 2.37
N HIS A 88 7.49 21.27 3.54
CA HIS A 88 6.55 21.90 4.47
C HIS A 88 7.00 23.33 4.77
N GLY A 89 6.10 24.30 4.64
CA GLY A 89 6.43 25.73 4.79
C GLY A 89 6.91 26.41 3.51
N HIS A 90 6.90 25.74 2.35
CA HIS A 90 7.25 26.33 1.04
C HIS A 90 6.50 27.64 0.73
N THR A 91 5.26 27.77 1.19
CA THR A 91 4.42 28.98 1.06
C THR A 91 4.91 30.17 1.90
N ARG A 92 5.97 29.99 2.70
CA ARG A 92 6.58 30.99 3.58
C ARG A 92 5.68 31.51 4.71
N VAL A 93 4.51 30.89 4.90
CA VAL A 93 3.51 31.28 5.91
C VAL A 93 4.12 31.30 7.32
N TYR A 94 5.06 30.40 7.60
CA TYR A 94 5.66 30.22 8.92
C TYR A 94 7.07 30.81 9.06
N TRP A 95 7.59 31.50 8.05
CA TRP A 95 8.96 32.05 8.10
C TRP A 95 9.17 33.10 9.18
N LYS A 96 8.10 33.83 9.53
CA LYS A 96 8.12 34.83 10.61
C LYS A 96 7.83 34.20 11.98
N ASP A 97 7.67 32.88 12.05
CA ASP A 97 7.49 32.19 13.31
C ASP A 97 8.77 32.29 14.14
N ARG A 98 8.65 32.85 15.34
CA ARG A 98 9.75 33.03 16.29
C ARG A 98 10.02 31.79 17.13
N THR A 99 9.27 30.70 16.91
CA THR A 99 9.44 29.43 17.62
C THR A 99 10.60 28.58 17.10
N GLY A 100 11.24 28.99 15.99
CA GLY A 100 12.37 28.26 15.39
C GLY A 100 11.95 27.14 14.42
N HIS A 101 10.69 27.14 13.99
CA HIS A 101 10.11 26.14 13.09
C HIS A 101 9.69 26.72 11.72
N PRO A 102 10.58 27.33 10.92
CA PRO A 102 10.18 28.03 9.71
C PRO A 102 9.76 27.08 8.55
N GLY A 103 10.00 25.77 8.67
CA GLY A 103 9.86 24.82 7.58
C GLY A 103 10.96 24.97 6.52
N LEU A 104 10.63 24.73 5.25
CA LEU A 104 11.51 24.96 4.11
C LEU A 104 11.89 26.45 4.01
N VAL A 105 13.18 26.76 3.94
CA VAL A 105 13.69 28.13 3.83
C VAL A 105 14.55 28.28 2.58
N TYR A 106 14.35 29.39 1.87
CA TYR A 106 15.18 29.83 0.76
C TYR A 106 16.00 31.06 1.15
N ASN A 107 17.20 31.20 0.60
CA ASN A 107 17.92 32.47 0.64
C ASN A 107 17.40 33.47 -0.42
N GLU A 108 18.01 34.65 -0.48
CA GLU A 108 17.69 35.71 -1.44
C GLU A 108 17.84 35.31 -2.92
N ASN A 109 18.66 34.28 -3.20
CA ASN A 109 18.89 33.77 -4.56
C ASN A 109 17.90 32.66 -4.95
N GLY A 110 16.97 32.28 -4.05
CA GLY A 110 16.02 31.19 -4.27
C GLY A 110 16.61 29.79 -4.03
N GLU A 111 17.77 29.70 -3.38
CA GLU A 111 18.42 28.43 -3.06
C GLU A 111 17.89 27.88 -1.73
N VAL A 112 17.63 26.58 -1.67
CA VAL A 112 17.19 25.91 -0.45
C VAL A 112 18.34 25.88 0.57
N ILE A 113 18.16 26.54 1.71
CA ILE A 113 19.15 26.55 2.81
C ILE A 113 18.73 25.70 4.01
N ARG A 114 17.46 25.28 4.07
CA ARG A 114 16.93 24.39 5.10
C ARG A 114 15.70 23.67 4.56
N LEU A 115 15.64 22.35 4.71
CA LEU A 115 14.43 21.54 4.47
C LEU A 115 13.50 21.56 5.68
N GLY A 116 12.21 21.36 5.44
CA GLY A 116 11.23 21.08 6.49
C GLY A 116 11.49 19.75 7.18
N ARG A 117 11.02 19.64 8.43
CA ARG A 117 11.17 18.48 9.31
C ARG A 117 9.88 18.15 10.04
N PHE A 118 9.79 16.97 10.66
CA PHE A 118 8.60 16.57 11.42
C PHE A 118 8.29 17.52 12.58
N SER A 119 9.30 18.08 13.24
CA SER A 119 9.11 19.11 14.27
C SER A 119 8.43 20.39 13.75
N ASP A 120 8.70 20.80 12.50
CA ASP A 120 8.02 21.95 11.90
C ASP A 120 6.53 21.67 11.66
N ILE A 121 6.19 20.45 11.20
CA ILE A 121 4.80 20.02 11.06
C ILE A 121 4.13 20.00 12.44
N THR A 122 4.82 19.45 13.44
CA THR A 122 4.34 19.33 14.82
C THR A 122 3.99 20.70 15.41
N ALA A 123 4.84 21.69 15.19
CA ALA A 123 4.63 23.07 15.63
C ALA A 123 3.39 23.71 14.97
N HIS A 124 3.20 23.45 13.68
CA HIS A 124 2.13 24.08 12.89
C HIS A 124 0.80 23.31 12.91
N LEU A 125 0.78 22.08 13.43
CA LEU A 125 -0.35 21.16 13.28
C LEU A 125 -1.68 21.73 13.80
N LYS A 126 -1.64 22.51 14.89
CA LYS A 126 -2.86 23.15 15.43
C LYS A 126 -3.40 24.23 14.50
N ASP A 127 -2.53 25.03 13.88
CA ASP A 127 -2.93 26.01 12.87
C ASP A 127 -3.50 25.30 11.64
N LEU A 128 -2.80 24.29 11.11
CA LEU A 128 -3.26 23.48 9.97
C LEU A 128 -4.66 22.90 10.23
N LYS A 129 -4.87 22.29 11.40
CA LYS A 129 -6.18 21.78 11.84
C LYS A 129 -7.26 22.86 11.79
N ASN A 130 -7.00 24.02 12.37
CA ASN A 130 -8.02 25.06 12.48
C ASN A 130 -8.30 25.75 11.15
N ARG A 131 -7.25 26.00 10.37
CA ARG A 131 -7.30 26.71 9.09
C ARG A 131 -7.99 25.89 8.01
N TYR A 132 -7.60 24.61 7.88
CA TYR A 132 -8.07 23.73 6.80
C TYR A 132 -9.13 22.74 7.26
N ARG A 133 -9.49 22.74 8.55
CA ARG A 133 -10.48 21.82 9.15
C ARG A 133 -10.12 20.34 8.96
N ILE A 134 -8.81 20.06 8.87
CA ILE A 134 -8.32 18.71 8.62
C ILE A 134 -8.62 17.78 9.79
N THR A 135 -8.91 16.52 9.44
CA THR A 135 -9.09 15.41 10.38
C THR A 135 -7.91 14.45 10.32
N SER A 136 -7.14 14.47 9.23
CA SER A 136 -5.98 13.61 9.02
C SER A 136 -4.90 14.36 8.23
N ILE A 137 -3.64 13.96 8.42
CA ILE A 137 -2.55 14.33 7.51
C ILE A 137 -2.01 13.07 6.84
N TYR A 138 -1.74 13.19 5.55
CA TYR A 138 -1.00 12.20 4.76
C TYR A 138 0.42 12.69 4.56
N LEU A 139 1.39 11.95 5.11
CA LEU A 139 2.80 12.28 5.08
C LEU A 139 3.50 11.46 4.00
N LEU A 140 4.06 12.15 3.02
CA LEU A 140 4.81 11.55 1.92
C LEU A 140 6.31 11.48 2.25
N GLY A 141 6.99 10.41 1.83
CA GLY A 141 8.46 10.32 1.93
C GLY A 141 8.99 10.34 3.37
N VAL A 142 8.26 9.74 4.32
CA VAL A 142 8.69 9.62 5.72
C VAL A 142 9.77 8.55 5.92
N GLN A 143 9.83 7.59 5.01
CA GLN A 143 10.78 6.50 5.04
C GLN A 143 12.20 6.95 4.68
N LYS A 144 13.17 6.23 5.23
CA LYS A 144 14.60 6.44 5.00
C LYS A 144 14.94 6.37 3.51
N ARG A 145 15.66 7.39 3.05
CA ARG A 145 16.06 7.57 1.64
C ARG A 145 17.53 7.20 1.43
N GLY A 146 17.88 6.98 0.16
CA GLY A 146 19.26 6.68 -0.24
C GLY A 146 20.17 7.90 -0.23
N SER A 147 21.34 7.79 -0.86
CA SER A 147 22.25 8.93 -1.10
C SER A 147 22.35 9.34 -2.57
N ASN A 148 21.76 8.53 -3.45
CA ASN A 148 21.82 8.59 -4.91
C ASN A 148 20.77 9.55 -5.50
N ARG A 149 20.87 10.83 -5.16
CA ARG A 149 19.93 11.87 -5.62
C ARG A 149 19.94 12.04 -7.14
N GLU A 150 21.08 11.84 -7.77
CA GLU A 150 21.30 11.93 -9.21
C GLU A 150 20.52 10.89 -10.01
N ASP A 151 20.17 9.76 -9.39
CA ASP A 151 19.33 8.74 -10.04
C ASP A 151 17.87 9.20 -10.18
N TRP A 152 17.45 10.18 -9.40
CA TRP A 152 16.10 10.77 -9.47
C TRP A 152 16.03 11.85 -10.56
N THR A 153 16.91 12.86 -10.48
CA THR A 153 17.14 13.84 -11.55
C THR A 153 18.54 14.45 -11.37
N PRO A 154 19.27 14.84 -12.44
CA PRO A 154 20.64 15.34 -12.32
C PRO A 154 20.80 16.54 -11.37
N GLU A 155 19.76 17.38 -11.26
CA GLU A 155 19.75 18.60 -10.45
C GLU A 155 19.21 18.38 -9.02
N ALA A 156 18.82 17.15 -8.65
CA ALA A 156 18.17 16.88 -7.37
C ALA A 156 19.08 17.26 -6.19
N THR A 157 18.59 18.09 -5.27
CA THR A 157 19.32 18.46 -4.04
C THR A 157 19.15 17.44 -2.90
N SER A 158 18.19 16.53 -3.03
CA SER A 158 17.93 15.44 -2.10
C SER A 158 17.48 14.17 -2.85
N PRO A 159 17.69 12.97 -2.29
CA PRO A 159 17.14 11.75 -2.86
C PRO A 159 15.61 11.76 -2.91
N SER A 160 15.07 11.03 -3.88
CA SER A 160 13.63 10.91 -4.12
C SER A 160 12.87 10.43 -2.87
N PRO A 161 11.79 11.12 -2.47
CA PRO A 161 10.90 10.61 -1.43
C PRO A 161 10.11 9.37 -1.87
N PHE A 162 10.09 9.09 -3.17
CA PHE A 162 9.38 7.96 -3.79
C PHE A 162 10.26 6.72 -3.96
N SER A 163 11.52 6.76 -3.53
CA SER A 163 12.44 5.63 -3.65
C SER A 163 13.23 5.42 -2.34
N PRO A 164 12.58 4.84 -1.31
CA PRO A 164 13.19 4.63 0.00
C PRO A 164 14.15 3.44 -0.01
N VAL A 165 15.21 3.51 0.80
CA VAL A 165 16.11 2.37 1.03
C VAL A 165 15.58 1.39 2.06
N SER A 166 14.61 1.78 2.89
CA SER A 166 13.87 0.89 3.78
C SER A 166 12.41 1.34 3.88
N LEU A 167 11.47 0.41 3.81
CA LEU A 167 10.03 0.73 3.91
C LEU A 167 9.53 0.95 5.35
N SER A 168 10.38 0.72 6.37
CA SER A 168 9.98 0.78 7.78
C SER A 168 10.86 1.64 8.69
N GLU A 169 12.06 2.03 8.23
CA GLU A 169 12.90 3.02 8.92
C GLU A 169 12.47 4.45 8.56
N ILE A 170 12.50 5.36 9.53
CA ILE A 170 12.12 6.76 9.36
C ILE A 170 13.34 7.60 8.97
N GLU A 171 13.15 8.54 8.03
CA GLU A 171 14.20 9.40 7.48
C GLU A 171 14.91 10.24 8.56
N PRO A 172 16.23 10.00 8.79
CA PRO A 172 16.98 10.75 9.80
C PRO A 172 17.03 12.26 9.55
N SER A 173 17.16 12.69 8.29
CA SER A 173 17.24 14.12 7.95
C SER A 173 15.95 14.89 8.26
N LEU A 174 14.80 14.21 8.28
CA LEU A 174 13.51 14.78 8.67
C LEU A 174 13.29 14.83 10.19
N GLY A 175 14.25 14.36 11.00
CA GLY A 175 14.13 14.24 12.46
C GLY A 175 14.04 12.82 12.99
N GLY A 176 14.05 11.82 12.10
CA GLY A 176 14.06 10.40 12.44
C GLY A 176 12.86 9.97 13.29
N GLU A 177 12.99 8.81 13.94
CA GLU A 177 11.91 8.22 14.73
C GLU A 177 11.42 9.12 15.87
N LYS A 178 12.31 9.90 16.48
CA LYS A 178 12.00 10.71 17.65
C LYS A 178 10.98 11.79 17.29
N GLU A 179 11.29 12.63 16.31
CA GLU A 179 10.38 13.71 15.90
C GLU A 179 9.11 13.15 15.26
N PHE A 180 9.18 12.01 14.56
CA PHE A 180 8.00 11.36 14.00
C PHE A 180 7.03 10.88 15.10
N LYS A 181 7.53 10.23 16.16
CA LYS A 181 6.71 9.82 17.32
C LYS A 181 6.11 11.04 18.04
N GLU A 182 6.84 12.15 18.13
CA GLU A 182 6.33 13.40 18.70
C GLU A 182 5.19 13.99 17.84
N LEU A 183 5.33 13.97 16.52
CA LEU A 183 4.29 14.38 15.57
C LEU A 183 3.03 13.53 15.72
N VAL A 184 3.16 12.19 15.70
CA VAL A 184 2.03 11.27 15.88
C VAL A 184 1.31 11.56 17.20
N LYS A 185 2.05 11.61 18.31
CA LYS A 185 1.48 11.89 19.63
C LYS A 185 0.73 13.22 19.66
N LYS A 186 1.31 14.26 19.04
CA LYS A 186 0.67 15.58 18.95
C LYS A 186 -0.61 15.52 18.14
N ALA A 187 -0.59 14.83 17.00
CA ALA A 187 -1.74 14.66 16.13
C ALA A 187 -2.89 13.97 16.87
N HIS A 188 -2.63 12.83 17.51
CA HIS A 188 -3.63 12.10 18.28
C HIS A 188 -4.19 12.91 19.45
N THR A 189 -3.35 13.67 20.15
CA THR A 189 -3.78 14.55 21.26
C THR A 189 -4.83 15.57 20.80
N ILE A 190 -4.76 16.00 19.54
CA ILE A 190 -5.74 16.93 18.96
C ILE A 190 -6.72 16.25 18.00
N GLY A 191 -6.83 14.92 18.01
CA GLY A 191 -7.75 14.17 17.15
C GLY A 191 -7.48 14.28 15.65
N VAL A 192 -6.20 14.40 15.26
CA VAL A 192 -5.74 14.31 13.87
C VAL A 192 -5.08 12.95 13.66
N LYS A 193 -5.43 12.28 12.57
CA LYS A 193 -4.91 10.95 12.22
C LYS A 193 -3.67 11.06 11.33
N ILE A 194 -2.79 10.06 11.38
CA ILE A 194 -1.56 10.00 10.58
C ILE A 194 -1.66 8.92 9.51
N ILE A 195 -1.56 9.31 8.26
CA ILE A 195 -1.48 8.42 7.09
C ILE A 195 -0.08 8.53 6.51
N VAL A 196 0.52 7.39 6.17
CA VAL A 196 1.89 7.32 5.62
C VAL A 196 1.88 6.72 4.23
N ASP A 197 2.71 7.24 3.33
CA ASP A 197 2.89 6.63 2.01
C ASP A 197 3.50 5.23 2.11
N MET A 198 3.08 4.31 1.26
CA MET A 198 3.66 2.97 1.15
C MET A 198 3.98 2.70 -0.31
N ILE A 199 5.26 2.47 -0.59
CA ILE A 199 5.79 2.41 -1.95
C ILE A 199 5.98 0.92 -2.33
N PRO A 200 5.56 0.48 -3.53
CA PRO A 200 5.60 -0.92 -3.94
C PRO A 200 6.97 -1.39 -4.43
N HIS A 201 8.00 -0.58 -4.22
CA HIS A 201 9.37 -0.81 -4.64
C HIS A 201 10.32 -0.17 -3.64
N ILE A 202 11.61 -0.44 -3.82
CA ILE A 202 12.68 0.11 -2.99
C ILE A 202 13.76 0.70 -3.87
N ASN A 203 14.62 1.52 -3.28
CA ASN A 203 15.73 2.15 -3.96
C ASN A 203 16.72 1.12 -4.52
N ARG A 204 17.33 1.44 -5.67
CA ARG A 204 18.37 0.59 -6.29
C ARG A 204 19.60 0.36 -5.41
N LYS A 205 19.88 1.25 -4.45
CA LYS A 205 20.97 1.11 -3.48
C LYS A 205 20.54 0.41 -2.18
N SER A 206 19.27 0.01 -2.06
CA SER A 206 18.77 -0.68 -0.88
C SER A 206 19.34 -2.09 -0.77
N SER A 207 19.75 -2.46 0.44
CA SER A 207 20.07 -3.83 0.83
C SER A 207 19.01 -4.46 1.75
N ASP A 208 17.81 -3.86 1.83
CA ASP A 208 16.74 -4.27 2.76
C ASP A 208 16.03 -5.57 2.30
N VAL A 209 16.25 -5.97 1.05
CA VAL A 209 15.82 -7.26 0.50
C VAL A 209 16.99 -7.96 -0.19
N PRO A 210 17.01 -9.29 -0.23
CA PRO A 210 17.97 -10.06 -1.02
C PRO A 210 17.88 -9.77 -2.53
N ASP A 211 18.97 -9.98 -3.26
CA ASP A 211 19.03 -9.75 -4.71
C ASP A 211 18.03 -10.61 -5.51
N ASP A 212 17.67 -11.80 -5.02
CA ASP A 212 16.70 -12.67 -5.70
C ASP A 212 15.26 -12.18 -5.56
N TYR A 213 14.99 -11.18 -4.73
CA TYR A 213 13.68 -10.53 -4.62
C TYR A 213 13.48 -9.46 -5.68
N VAL A 214 14.45 -9.23 -6.55
CA VAL A 214 14.45 -8.20 -7.58
C VAL A 214 14.48 -8.89 -8.94
N VAL A 215 13.63 -8.45 -9.86
CA VAL A 215 13.66 -9.00 -11.22
C VAL A 215 14.81 -8.40 -12.02
N LYS A 216 15.36 -9.19 -12.93
CA LYS A 216 16.44 -8.82 -13.83
C LYS A 216 15.96 -8.77 -15.27
N CYS A 217 16.58 -7.92 -16.08
CA CYS A 217 16.34 -7.84 -17.52
C CYS A 217 17.66 -7.69 -18.27
N TYR A 218 17.64 -7.94 -19.57
CA TYR A 218 18.78 -7.59 -20.43
C TYR A 218 18.75 -6.10 -20.77
N ASP A 219 19.90 -5.44 -20.66
CA ASP A 219 20.12 -4.11 -21.22
C ASP A 219 20.41 -4.17 -22.73
N ASP A 220 20.58 -3.01 -23.37
CA ASP A 220 20.87 -2.91 -24.81
C ASP A 220 22.23 -3.54 -25.19
N GLY A 221 23.13 -3.73 -24.22
CA GLY A 221 24.41 -4.41 -24.38
C GLY A 221 24.32 -5.93 -24.21
N GLY A 222 23.14 -6.48 -23.90
CA GLY A 222 22.96 -7.90 -23.61
C GLY A 222 23.47 -8.33 -22.23
N ASN A 223 23.70 -7.39 -21.32
CA ASN A 223 24.05 -7.68 -19.94
C ASN A 223 22.80 -7.85 -19.09
N LEU A 224 22.82 -8.83 -18.19
CA LEU A 224 21.75 -9.03 -17.23
C LEU A 224 21.91 -8.04 -16.06
N VAL A 225 20.94 -7.13 -15.91
CA VAL A 225 20.94 -6.08 -14.89
C VAL A 225 19.67 -6.12 -14.06
N GLU A 226 19.71 -5.53 -12.86
CA GLU A 226 18.49 -5.27 -12.09
C GLU A 226 17.55 -4.36 -12.88
N ARG A 227 16.26 -4.70 -12.89
CA ARG A 227 15.27 -3.89 -13.56
C ARG A 227 14.91 -2.69 -12.68
N ALA A 228 14.97 -1.49 -13.26
CA ALA A 228 14.42 -0.28 -12.65
C ALA A 228 12.94 -0.47 -12.30
N SER A 229 12.40 0.22 -11.28
CA SER A 229 10.97 0.13 -10.97
C SER A 229 10.11 0.69 -12.12
N THR A 230 8.84 0.31 -12.16
CA THR A 230 7.88 0.67 -13.22
C THR A 230 6.47 0.51 -12.69
N ASP A 231 5.51 1.21 -13.30
CA ASP A 231 4.06 1.03 -13.11
C ASP A 231 3.53 -0.20 -13.88
N GLY A 232 4.39 -0.90 -14.63
CA GLY A 232 4.00 -2.01 -15.49
C GLY A 232 3.27 -1.58 -16.76
N ARG A 233 3.24 -0.28 -17.10
CA ARG A 233 2.71 0.25 -18.36
C ARG A 233 3.64 1.25 -19.02
N TYR A 234 3.69 2.48 -18.51
CA TYR A 234 4.37 3.60 -19.16
C TYR A 234 5.71 3.91 -18.51
N GLY A 235 5.66 4.16 -17.20
CA GLY A 235 6.75 4.74 -16.42
C GLY A 235 7.88 3.76 -16.14
N SER A 236 9.09 4.28 -15.99
CA SER A 236 10.19 3.58 -15.35
C SER A 236 10.97 4.56 -14.50
N TRP A 237 11.29 4.17 -13.27
CA TRP A 237 12.01 5.02 -12.32
C TRP A 237 13.34 4.38 -12.00
N ASN A 238 14.41 5.03 -12.46
CA ASN A 238 15.75 4.49 -12.39
C ASN A 238 16.21 4.36 -10.94
N ASP A 239 15.90 5.32 -10.08
CA ASP A 239 16.22 5.31 -8.66
C ASP A 239 15.63 4.12 -7.88
N GLY A 240 14.60 3.43 -8.39
CA GLY A 240 14.00 2.24 -7.79
C GLY A 240 14.40 0.93 -8.48
N LYS A 241 14.21 -0.20 -7.78
CA LYS A 241 14.32 -1.56 -8.35
C LYS A 241 12.98 -2.30 -8.28
N LEU A 242 12.64 -3.00 -9.36
CA LEU A 242 11.37 -3.72 -9.48
C LEU A 242 11.43 -5.01 -8.66
N LEU A 243 10.59 -5.09 -7.62
CA LEU A 243 10.46 -6.29 -6.80
C LEU A 243 9.77 -7.43 -7.57
N ASN A 244 10.19 -8.66 -7.30
CA ASN A 244 9.62 -9.87 -7.89
C ASN A 244 8.36 -10.28 -7.15
N TYR A 245 7.22 -9.74 -7.56
CA TYR A 245 5.91 -10.08 -6.98
C TYR A 245 5.47 -11.54 -7.19
N ARG A 246 6.22 -12.39 -7.89
CA ARG A 246 5.96 -13.85 -7.93
C ARG A 246 6.45 -14.56 -6.68
N LYS A 247 7.34 -13.94 -5.90
CA LYS A 247 7.80 -14.42 -4.61
C LYS A 247 6.85 -13.93 -3.51
N PHE A 248 6.34 -14.85 -2.70
CA PHE A 248 5.43 -14.50 -1.62
C PHE A 248 6.14 -13.70 -0.53
N GLU A 249 7.44 -13.95 -0.35
CA GLU A 249 8.31 -13.26 0.60
C GLU A 249 8.40 -11.74 0.34
N VAL A 250 8.25 -11.31 -0.92
CA VAL A 250 8.12 -9.89 -1.28
C VAL A 250 6.82 -9.31 -0.72
N TRP A 251 5.72 -10.08 -0.75
CA TRP A 251 4.44 -9.65 -0.20
C TRP A 251 4.54 -9.56 1.32
N GLU A 252 5.18 -10.54 1.95
CA GLU A 252 5.45 -10.54 3.39
C GLU A 252 6.32 -9.36 3.79
N TYR A 253 7.35 -9.02 3.02
CA TYR A 253 8.22 -7.88 3.28
C TYR A 253 7.44 -6.56 3.27
N ILE A 254 6.62 -6.31 2.26
CA ILE A 254 5.81 -5.08 2.17
C ILE A 254 4.78 -5.05 3.31
N ALA A 255 4.06 -6.15 3.54
CA ALA A 255 3.08 -6.23 4.62
C ALA A 255 3.75 -6.00 5.99
N ARG A 256 4.88 -6.66 6.27
CA ARG A 256 5.64 -6.51 7.51
C ARG A 256 6.14 -5.09 7.71
N SER A 257 6.50 -4.40 6.64
CA SER A 257 6.87 -2.98 6.70
C SER A 257 5.70 -2.12 7.16
N ILE A 258 4.50 -2.31 6.59
CA ILE A 258 3.27 -1.64 7.05
C ILE A 258 2.98 -1.98 8.52
N LEU A 259 3.05 -3.26 8.90
CA LEU A 259 2.81 -3.70 10.27
C LEU A 259 3.80 -3.08 11.26
N THR A 260 5.05 -2.90 10.85
CA THR A 260 6.08 -2.23 11.65
C THR A 260 5.74 -0.76 11.88
N LEU A 261 5.23 -0.07 10.86
CA LEU A 261 4.79 1.31 10.99
C LEU A 261 3.60 1.45 11.96
N ILE A 262 2.63 0.52 11.89
CA ILE A 262 1.51 0.46 12.84
C ILE A 262 2.02 0.18 14.26
N GLU A 263 2.92 -0.80 14.40
CA GLU A 263 3.41 -1.24 15.71
C GLU A 263 4.26 -0.17 16.42
N LYS A 264 5.24 0.40 15.71
CA LYS A 264 6.25 1.30 16.29
C LYS A 264 5.80 2.76 16.37
N TYR A 265 4.95 3.20 15.44
CA TYR A 265 4.60 4.60 15.27
C TYR A 265 3.11 4.87 15.30
N ASP A 266 2.27 3.86 15.50
CA ASP A 266 0.82 4.02 15.69
C ASP A 266 0.12 4.80 14.56
N ILE A 267 0.55 4.57 13.31
CA ILE A 267 -0.11 5.17 12.13
C ILE A 267 -1.58 4.71 12.02
N ASP A 268 -2.42 5.56 11.42
CA ASP A 268 -3.87 5.39 11.30
C ASP A 268 -4.31 5.10 9.86
N GLY A 269 -3.35 4.97 8.95
CA GLY A 269 -3.62 4.58 7.58
C GLY A 269 -2.37 4.58 6.74
N ILE A 270 -2.53 4.05 5.53
CA ILE A 270 -1.54 4.16 4.47
C ILE A 270 -2.17 4.77 3.23
N ARG A 271 -1.37 5.52 2.49
CA ARG A 271 -1.60 5.77 1.07
C ARG A 271 -0.70 4.81 0.32
N PHE A 272 -1.24 3.85 -0.41
CA PHE A 272 -0.41 2.85 -1.09
C PHE A 272 -0.17 3.27 -2.55
N ASP A 273 1.06 3.67 -2.85
CA ASP A 273 1.50 4.16 -4.16
C ASP A 273 1.32 3.11 -5.25
N SER A 274 0.87 3.55 -6.42
CA SER A 274 0.68 2.68 -7.60
C SER A 274 -0.13 1.40 -7.33
N SER A 275 -1.07 1.42 -6.36
CA SER A 275 -1.86 0.23 -5.98
C SER A 275 -2.60 -0.41 -7.15
N HIS A 276 -3.01 0.40 -8.14
CA HIS A 276 -3.69 -0.03 -9.36
C HIS A 276 -2.81 -0.86 -10.29
N ALA A 277 -1.49 -0.91 -10.08
CA ALA A 277 -0.55 -1.72 -10.85
C ALA A 277 -0.11 -3.00 -10.11
N VAL A 278 -0.19 -3.00 -8.77
CA VAL A 278 0.38 -4.06 -7.93
C VAL A 278 -0.58 -5.24 -7.77
N PRO A 279 -0.13 -6.50 -7.96
CA PRO A 279 1.26 -6.94 -8.18
C PRO A 279 1.74 -6.72 -9.63
N ILE A 280 2.90 -6.06 -9.77
CA ILE A 280 3.52 -5.78 -11.07
C ILE A 280 4.32 -7.00 -11.51
N MET A 281 3.82 -7.72 -12.51
CA MET A 281 4.42 -8.95 -13.00
C MET A 281 4.70 -8.86 -14.50
N MET A 282 5.90 -8.40 -14.86
CA MET A 282 6.37 -8.36 -16.24
C MET A 282 6.38 -9.76 -16.87
N LYS A 283 6.24 -9.85 -18.19
CA LYS A 283 6.37 -11.11 -18.93
C LYS A 283 7.72 -11.77 -18.60
N LYS A 284 7.68 -13.02 -18.14
CA LYS A 284 8.89 -13.76 -17.77
C LYS A 284 9.66 -14.20 -19.03
N ASN A 285 10.99 -14.21 -18.94
CA ASN A 285 11.83 -14.80 -19.97
C ASN A 285 11.73 -16.34 -19.89
N ASN A 286 11.24 -16.98 -20.96
CA ASN A 286 11.04 -18.44 -21.02
C ASN A 286 12.26 -19.21 -21.57
N TYR A 287 13.37 -18.53 -21.87
CA TYR A 287 14.57 -19.21 -22.34
C TYR A 287 15.25 -19.95 -21.18
N PRO A 288 15.54 -21.26 -21.30
CA PRO A 288 15.96 -22.10 -20.17
C PRO A 288 17.43 -21.96 -19.76
N TYR A 289 18.21 -21.09 -20.41
CA TYR A 289 19.62 -20.87 -20.12
C TYR A 289 19.92 -19.39 -19.92
N PHE A 290 20.95 -19.07 -19.15
CA PHE A 290 21.56 -17.74 -19.12
C PHE A 290 23.08 -17.91 -19.03
N TYR A 291 23.84 -17.20 -19.88
CA TYR A 291 25.30 -17.35 -19.99
C TYR A 291 25.78 -18.81 -20.04
N GLY A 292 25.09 -19.67 -20.81
CA GLY A 292 25.39 -21.10 -20.94
C GLY A 292 25.01 -21.97 -19.74
N THR A 293 24.54 -21.38 -18.65
CA THR A 293 24.09 -22.11 -17.45
C THR A 293 22.59 -22.39 -17.54
N LYS A 294 22.18 -23.64 -17.29
CA LYS A 294 20.77 -24.02 -17.24
C LYS A 294 20.11 -23.39 -16.01
N ARG A 295 18.97 -22.76 -16.22
CA ARG A 295 18.11 -22.19 -15.17
C ARG A 295 17.38 -23.31 -14.41
N SER A 296 17.21 -23.16 -13.11
CA SER A 296 16.46 -24.13 -12.31
C SER A 296 14.96 -24.03 -12.61
N HIS A 297 14.18 -25.05 -12.27
CA HIS A 297 12.73 -25.00 -12.49
C HIS A 297 12.07 -23.94 -11.60
N GLU A 298 12.58 -23.77 -10.39
CA GLU A 298 12.14 -22.77 -9.42
C GLU A 298 12.32 -21.36 -9.98
N GLU A 299 13.53 -21.02 -10.43
CA GLU A 299 13.81 -19.70 -11.02
C GLU A 299 12.95 -19.43 -12.28
N MET A 300 12.70 -20.46 -13.09
CA MET A 300 11.84 -20.36 -14.28
C MET A 300 10.36 -20.11 -13.95
N VAL A 301 9.89 -20.56 -12.78
CA VAL A 301 8.55 -20.31 -12.23
C VAL A 301 8.48 -18.94 -11.57
N GLU A 302 9.48 -18.60 -10.75
CA GLU A 302 9.62 -17.31 -10.08
C GLU A 302 9.86 -16.16 -11.07
N GLY A 303 10.32 -16.46 -12.28
CA GLY A 303 10.48 -15.47 -13.34
C GLY A 303 11.49 -14.38 -12.99
N THR A 304 12.60 -14.75 -12.34
CA THR A 304 13.65 -13.82 -11.90
C THR A 304 14.22 -13.02 -13.08
N ILE A 305 14.25 -13.59 -14.28
CA ILE A 305 14.57 -12.87 -15.52
C ILE A 305 13.27 -12.59 -16.29
N ILE A 306 13.03 -11.31 -16.62
CA ILE A 306 11.88 -10.83 -17.39
C ILE A 306 12.30 -10.30 -18.76
N VAL A 307 11.31 -9.99 -19.60
CA VAL A 307 11.50 -9.26 -20.87
C VAL A 307 10.77 -7.92 -20.80
N ASN A 308 11.38 -6.88 -21.38
CA ASN A 308 10.83 -5.52 -21.44
C ASN A 308 10.01 -5.28 -22.72
N ASP A 309 9.37 -6.33 -23.24
CA ASP A 309 8.54 -6.24 -24.43
C ASP A 309 7.45 -5.19 -24.23
N ARG A 310 7.17 -4.43 -25.28
CA ARG A 310 6.08 -3.45 -25.33
C ARG A 310 5.11 -3.74 -26.46
N GLU A 311 3.84 -3.43 -26.25
CA GLU A 311 2.79 -3.41 -27.25
C GLU A 311 2.06 -2.06 -27.14
N ASP A 312 1.97 -1.31 -28.25
CA ASP A 312 1.46 0.07 -28.27
C ASP A 312 2.07 0.96 -27.18
N ASP A 313 3.41 0.92 -27.08
CA ASP A 313 4.22 1.60 -26.05
C ASP A 313 3.94 1.20 -24.60
N HIS A 314 3.08 0.22 -24.33
CA HIS A 314 2.85 -0.33 -22.98
C HIS A 314 3.69 -1.56 -22.73
N PHE A 315 4.28 -1.67 -21.54
CA PHE A 315 4.89 -2.94 -21.12
C PHE A 315 3.90 -4.09 -21.15
N ILE A 316 4.36 -5.25 -21.63
CA ILE A 316 3.58 -6.49 -21.57
C ILE A 316 3.75 -7.11 -20.18
N THR A 317 2.68 -7.06 -19.42
CA THR A 317 2.53 -7.64 -18.09
C THR A 317 1.66 -8.90 -18.15
N THR A 318 1.83 -9.74 -17.14
CA THR A 318 1.13 -11.03 -16.98
C THR A 318 0.59 -11.15 -15.55
N GLY A 319 0.30 -10.00 -14.95
CA GLY A 319 -0.10 -9.88 -13.55
C GLY A 319 -1.59 -10.12 -13.35
N TYR A 320 -2.05 -9.78 -12.14
CA TYR A 320 -3.45 -9.90 -11.77
C TYR A 320 -4.36 -9.15 -12.76
N PHE A 321 -4.02 -7.90 -13.07
CA PHE A 321 -4.86 -7.01 -13.89
C PHE A 321 -4.94 -7.44 -15.37
N ASP A 322 -3.94 -8.16 -15.88
CA ASP A 322 -3.90 -8.63 -17.27
C ASP A 322 -4.45 -10.06 -17.43
N SER A 323 -4.94 -10.63 -16.34
CA SER A 323 -5.48 -12.00 -16.32
C SER A 323 -6.99 -12.00 -16.16
N ALA A 324 -7.64 -13.05 -16.65
CA ALA A 324 -9.08 -13.30 -16.44
C ALA A 324 -9.46 -13.43 -14.94
N CYS A 325 -8.47 -13.65 -14.06
CA CYS A 325 -8.67 -13.72 -12.62
C CYS A 325 -9.14 -12.37 -12.04
N SER A 326 -8.78 -11.24 -12.66
CA SER A 326 -9.22 -9.91 -12.20
C SER A 326 -10.75 -9.77 -12.12
N GLU A 327 -11.48 -10.45 -13.00
CA GLU A 327 -12.95 -10.44 -12.99
C GLU A 327 -13.57 -11.38 -11.94
N ILE A 328 -12.80 -12.34 -11.41
CA ILE A 328 -13.31 -13.43 -10.57
C ILE A 328 -12.92 -13.23 -9.11
N ILE A 329 -11.67 -12.85 -8.84
CA ILE A 329 -11.12 -12.73 -7.50
C ILE A 329 -10.68 -11.30 -7.20
N SER A 330 -10.48 -11.00 -5.91
CA SER A 330 -9.82 -9.76 -5.47
C SER A 330 -8.32 -9.83 -5.75
N SER A 331 -7.64 -8.68 -5.86
CA SER A 331 -6.16 -8.66 -5.97
C SER A 331 -5.55 -9.47 -4.83
N PRO A 332 -4.83 -10.57 -5.11
CA PRO A 332 -4.32 -11.46 -4.07
C PRO A 332 -3.35 -10.77 -3.10
N PHE A 333 -2.50 -9.89 -3.64
CA PHE A 333 -1.55 -9.11 -2.85
C PHE A 333 -2.27 -8.17 -1.88
N HIS A 334 -3.17 -7.32 -2.39
CA HIS A 334 -3.90 -6.37 -1.56
C HIS A 334 -4.78 -7.08 -0.53
N TYR A 335 -5.38 -8.20 -0.91
CA TYR A 335 -6.12 -9.04 0.02
C TYR A 335 -5.25 -9.57 1.16
N TYR A 336 -4.11 -10.17 0.83
CA TYR A 336 -3.16 -10.67 1.83
C TYR A 336 -2.70 -9.55 2.78
N SER A 337 -2.27 -8.42 2.23
CA SER A 337 -1.80 -7.25 2.99
C SER A 337 -2.87 -6.72 3.93
N MET A 338 -4.11 -6.57 3.46
CA MET A 338 -5.22 -6.08 4.28
C MET A 338 -5.65 -7.06 5.38
N LEU A 339 -5.56 -8.37 5.16
CA LEU A 339 -5.75 -9.36 6.22
C LEU A 339 -4.66 -9.27 7.30
N ALA A 340 -3.40 -9.09 6.91
CA ALA A 340 -2.29 -8.91 7.84
C ALA A 340 -2.49 -7.64 8.68
N ILE A 341 -2.89 -6.54 8.04
CA ILE A 341 -3.24 -5.28 8.71
C ILE A 341 -4.40 -5.48 9.67
N GLN A 342 -5.50 -6.13 9.25
CA GLN A 342 -6.65 -6.39 10.12
C GLN A 342 -6.24 -7.16 11.40
N ARG A 343 -5.36 -8.16 11.29
CA ARG A 343 -4.84 -8.88 12.47
C ARG A 343 -4.10 -7.93 13.41
N LYS A 344 -3.17 -7.14 12.88
CA LYS A 344 -2.40 -6.16 13.66
C LYS A 344 -3.28 -5.10 14.32
N LEU A 345 -4.30 -4.59 13.63
CA LEU A 345 -5.22 -3.60 14.19
C LEU A 345 -5.99 -4.15 15.40
N ARG A 346 -6.41 -5.42 15.35
CA ARG A 346 -7.05 -6.07 16.50
C ARG A 346 -6.09 -6.28 17.67
N GLU A 347 -4.86 -6.71 17.39
CA GLU A 347 -3.81 -6.82 18.41
C GLU A 347 -3.57 -5.47 19.13
N LYS A 348 -3.64 -4.37 18.38
CA LYS A 348 -3.45 -3.01 18.88
C LYS A 348 -4.74 -2.34 19.37
N ASN A 349 -5.88 -3.04 19.31
CA ASN A 349 -7.21 -2.50 19.63
C ASN A 349 -7.51 -1.15 18.91
N LYS A 350 -7.07 -1.02 17.65
CA LYS A 350 -7.33 0.17 16.84
C LYS A 350 -8.70 0.09 16.18
N SER A 351 -9.50 1.13 16.38
CA SER A 351 -10.85 1.28 15.80
C SER A 351 -10.88 2.10 14.51
N PHE A 352 -9.72 2.57 14.04
CA PHE A 352 -9.60 3.30 12.79
C PHE A 352 -8.32 2.88 12.06
N PHE A 353 -8.49 2.53 10.79
CA PHE A 353 -7.41 2.43 9.83
C PHE A 353 -7.96 2.56 8.42
N ILE A 354 -7.30 3.33 7.56
CA ILE A 354 -7.68 3.43 6.15
C ILE A 354 -6.52 3.10 5.23
N ASN A 355 -6.83 2.42 4.13
CA ASN A 355 -5.89 2.25 3.02
C ASN A 355 -6.48 3.00 1.82
N ILE A 356 -5.86 4.12 1.48
CA ILE A 356 -6.23 4.93 0.33
C ILE A 356 -5.21 4.74 -0.79
N ALA A 357 -5.61 4.91 -2.04
CA ALA A 357 -4.67 4.82 -3.14
C ALA A 357 -5.09 5.66 -4.33
N GLU A 358 -4.11 6.24 -5.01
CA GLU A 358 -4.36 6.74 -6.36
C GLU A 358 -4.70 5.58 -7.30
N CYS A 359 -5.62 5.82 -8.23
CA CYS A 359 -6.05 4.81 -9.16
C CYS A 359 -6.15 5.36 -10.58
N TYR A 360 -5.61 4.59 -11.53
CA TYR A 360 -5.74 4.85 -12.96
C TYR A 360 -6.28 3.61 -13.68
N TRP A 361 -6.53 3.76 -14.97
CA TRP A 361 -6.88 2.67 -15.90
C TRP A 361 -8.20 1.95 -15.61
N GLY A 362 -9.12 2.57 -14.86
CA GLY A 362 -10.41 1.97 -14.53
C GLY A 362 -10.32 0.85 -13.48
N HIS A 363 -9.23 0.83 -12.69
CA HIS A 363 -8.96 -0.23 -11.72
C HIS A 363 -9.62 0.00 -10.34
N GLU A 364 -10.41 1.07 -10.17
CA GLU A 364 -11.03 1.46 -8.90
C GLU A 364 -11.90 0.33 -8.34
N ARG A 365 -12.66 -0.34 -9.22
CA ARG A 365 -13.52 -1.48 -8.84
C ARG A 365 -12.73 -2.67 -8.31
N PHE A 366 -11.47 -2.85 -8.70
CA PHE A 366 -10.64 -3.96 -8.24
C PHE A 366 -10.01 -3.65 -6.88
N LEU A 367 -9.58 -2.40 -6.65
CA LEU A 367 -9.07 -1.94 -5.36
C LEU A 367 -10.17 -1.92 -4.28
N ALA A 368 -11.38 -1.46 -4.63
CA ALA A 368 -12.51 -1.45 -3.70
C ALA A 368 -12.89 -2.87 -3.19
N ARG A 369 -12.66 -3.92 -3.99
CA ARG A 369 -12.90 -5.32 -3.57
C ARG A 369 -12.01 -5.76 -2.42
N THR A 370 -10.87 -5.11 -2.21
CA THR A 370 -9.96 -5.37 -1.09
C THR A 370 -10.10 -4.37 0.06
N GLY A 371 -11.10 -3.49 0.02
CA GLY A 371 -11.32 -2.48 1.06
C GLY A 371 -10.37 -1.28 0.98
N ILE A 372 -9.70 -1.12 -0.16
CA ILE A 372 -8.91 0.08 -0.47
C ILE A 372 -9.88 1.14 -0.98
N VAL A 373 -9.70 2.39 -0.55
CA VAL A 373 -10.47 3.54 -1.03
C VAL A 373 -9.68 4.22 -2.16
N PRO A 374 -10.04 3.98 -3.43
CA PRO A 374 -9.39 4.65 -4.54
C PRO A 374 -9.79 6.13 -4.56
N TYR A 375 -8.85 6.99 -4.94
CA TYR A 375 -9.11 8.34 -5.37
C TYR A 375 -8.44 8.58 -6.72
N ASN A 376 -9.04 9.45 -7.52
CA ASN A 376 -8.44 9.89 -8.78
C ASN A 376 -7.84 11.27 -8.53
N SER A 377 -6.56 11.42 -8.87
CA SER A 377 -5.83 12.68 -8.89
C SER A 377 -6.29 13.58 -10.03
#